data_AF-A0A9D3NCI0-F1
#
_entry.id   AF-A0A9D3NCI0-F1
#
_cell.length_a   1.000
_cell.length_b   1.000
_cell.length_c   1.000
_cell.angle_alpha   90.00
_cell.angle_beta   90.00
_cell.angle_gamma   90.00
#
_symmetry.space_group_name_H-M   'P 1'
#
loop_
_entity.id
_entity.type
_entity.pdbx_description
1 polymer ?
#
loop_
_entity_poly.entity_id
_entity_poly.type
_entity_poly.pdbx_seq_one_letter_code
_entity_poly.pdbx_strand_id
1 'polypeptide(L)'
;MAGGKKRTARPSTFNTTVNSMWQDKHLILFKPEYTLLVAAVLWCVEIGINVWVIQKVAYTEIDWKAYMDEVEGVINGTYDYTQLKGDTGPLVYPAGFVYIFSVLYYITDQGLNIRLAQYLFASFYLITLFLVFRIYHRTKKVPPYVFFFVCCASYRIHSIFVLRLFNDPVAMMLLFGAVNLILDAHWTLGCALYSLAVSVKMNVMLFAPGLLFILLSEFGLIKTLPRLTLCAIIQLVLGLPFLLVNPLGYMTRAFDLGRQFLFEWTVNWRFLPEDIFLSRYFHLVLLFAHLATLLCFALRRWKRSGSNVWALFKDPSERKPMTQKLSADHIFCVSQSKS
;
A
#
# COMPACT_ATOMS: atom_id res chain seq x y z
N MET A 1 7.38 -52.84 -57.91
CA MET A 1 8.14 -51.78 -57.19
C MET A 1 7.21 -51.09 -56.22
N ALA A 2 7.55 -51.09 -54.94
CA ALA A 2 6.68 -50.70 -53.84
C ALA A 2 6.48 -49.17 -53.77
N GLY A 3 5.22 -48.73 -53.81
CA GLY A 3 4.83 -47.35 -53.54
C GLY A 3 4.81 -47.08 -52.04
N GLY A 4 5.85 -46.42 -51.52
CA GLY A 4 5.93 -46.01 -50.12
C GLY A 4 4.87 -44.95 -49.78
N LYS A 5 3.85 -45.34 -49.02
CA LYS A 5 2.94 -44.39 -48.35
C LYS A 5 3.73 -43.57 -47.34
N LYS A 6 3.96 -42.28 -47.64
CA LYS A 6 4.42 -41.28 -46.65
C LYS A 6 3.39 -41.22 -45.51
N ARG A 7 3.76 -41.71 -44.33
CA ARG A 7 3.03 -41.46 -43.08
C ARG A 7 3.12 -39.97 -42.76
N THR A 8 2.02 -39.24 -42.95
CA THR A 8 1.84 -37.91 -42.37
C THR A 8 1.79 -38.05 -40.85
N ALA A 9 2.89 -37.66 -40.19
CA ALA A 9 2.95 -37.59 -38.74
C ALA A 9 1.87 -36.60 -38.25
N ARG A 10 0.97 -37.05 -37.37
CA ARG A 10 0.08 -36.13 -36.64
C ARG A 10 0.98 -35.15 -35.88
N PRO A 11 0.74 -33.83 -35.95
CA PRO A 11 1.48 -32.90 -35.11
C PRO A 11 1.25 -33.31 -33.66
N SER A 12 2.34 -33.42 -32.89
CA SER A 12 2.25 -33.70 -31.47
C SER A 12 1.36 -32.65 -30.83
N THR A 13 0.43 -33.07 -29.97
CA THR A 13 -0.55 -32.19 -29.31
C THR A 13 0.15 -30.98 -28.66
N PHE A 14 1.37 -31.18 -28.18
CA PHE A 14 2.27 -30.16 -27.64
C PHE A 14 2.63 -29.06 -28.65
N ASN A 15 3.01 -29.40 -29.88
CA ASN A 15 3.38 -28.41 -30.90
C ASN A 15 2.18 -27.57 -31.36
N THR A 16 0.98 -28.15 -31.38
CA THR A 16 -0.27 -27.41 -31.65
C THR A 16 -0.64 -26.45 -30.51
N THR A 17 -0.48 -26.86 -29.25
CA THR A 17 -0.74 -25.98 -28.09
C THR A 17 0.26 -24.83 -28.03
N VAL A 18 1.55 -25.09 -28.27
CA VAL A 18 2.60 -24.06 -28.28
C VAL A 18 2.39 -23.06 -29.43
N ASN A 19 2.02 -23.54 -30.63
CA ASN A 19 1.72 -22.64 -31.75
C ASN A 19 0.44 -21.82 -31.55
N SER A 20 -0.59 -22.38 -30.89
CA SER A 20 -1.79 -21.64 -30.48
C SER A 20 -1.45 -20.54 -29.46
N MET A 21 -0.66 -20.84 -28.42
CA MET A 21 -0.20 -19.84 -27.46
C MET A 21 0.67 -18.75 -28.09
N TRP A 22 1.43 -19.08 -29.14
CA TRP A 22 2.25 -18.11 -29.89
C TRP A 22 1.42 -17.14 -30.73
N GLN A 23 0.31 -17.60 -31.32
CA GLN A 23 -0.62 -16.72 -32.04
C GLN A 23 -1.38 -15.79 -31.08
N ASP A 24 -1.72 -16.29 -29.89
CA ASP A 24 -2.47 -15.56 -28.86
C ASP A 24 -1.60 -14.81 -27.84
N LYS A 25 -0.30 -14.64 -28.09
CA LYS A 25 0.64 -13.98 -27.15
C LYS A 25 0.22 -12.57 -26.71
N HIS A 26 -0.51 -11.86 -27.56
CA HIS A 26 -1.05 -10.54 -27.24
C HIS A 26 -2.17 -10.64 -26.20
N LEU A 27 -2.97 -11.69 -26.21
CA LEU A 27 -4.04 -11.92 -25.23
C LEU A 27 -3.49 -12.10 -23.81
N ILE A 28 -2.28 -12.65 -23.65
CA ILE A 28 -1.62 -12.79 -22.34
C ILE A 28 -1.35 -11.43 -21.69
N LEU A 29 -1.06 -10.40 -22.49
CA LEU A 29 -0.74 -9.06 -22.00
C LEU A 29 -2.00 -8.20 -21.77
N PHE A 30 -3.10 -8.48 -22.46
CA PHE A 30 -4.30 -7.65 -22.45
C PHE A 30 -5.51 -8.26 -21.73
N LYS A 31 -5.64 -9.60 -21.67
CA LYS A 31 -6.77 -10.25 -21.01
C LYS A 31 -6.52 -10.45 -19.52
N PRO A 32 -7.42 -9.99 -18.63
CA PRO A 32 -7.30 -10.18 -17.18
C PRO A 32 -7.28 -11.64 -16.70
N GLU A 33 -7.62 -12.60 -17.55
CA GLU A 33 -7.58 -14.04 -17.27
C GLU A 33 -6.14 -14.54 -17.07
N TYR A 34 -5.17 -13.95 -17.76
CA TYR A 34 -3.75 -14.32 -17.65
C TYR A 34 -3.00 -13.54 -16.57
N THR A 35 -3.68 -12.65 -15.83
CA THR A 35 -3.07 -11.81 -14.78
C THR A 35 -2.31 -12.63 -13.75
N LEU A 36 -2.83 -13.79 -13.33
CA LEU A 36 -2.19 -14.62 -12.32
C LEU A 36 -0.89 -15.25 -12.82
N LEU A 37 -0.88 -15.71 -14.08
CA LEU A 37 0.31 -16.26 -14.73
C LEU A 37 1.41 -15.20 -14.84
N VAL A 38 1.06 -14.02 -15.37
CA VAL A 38 2.00 -12.90 -15.53
C VAL A 38 2.54 -12.44 -14.18
N ALA A 39 1.66 -12.31 -13.17
CA ALA A 39 2.06 -11.95 -11.81
C ALA A 39 3.00 -12.97 -11.19
N ALA A 40 2.74 -14.28 -11.34
CA ALA A 40 3.60 -15.34 -10.79
C ALA A 40 5.00 -15.33 -11.43
N VAL A 41 5.08 -15.18 -12.75
CA VAL A 41 6.37 -15.08 -13.46
C VAL A 41 7.15 -13.86 -13.00
N LEU A 42 6.51 -12.68 -12.97
CA LEU A 42 7.16 -11.45 -12.51
C LEU A 42 7.61 -11.57 -11.05
N TRP A 43 6.79 -12.14 -10.18
CA TRP A 43 7.14 -12.35 -8.77
C TRP A 43 8.38 -13.24 -8.62
N CYS A 44 8.48 -14.34 -9.38
CA CYS A 44 9.68 -15.20 -9.37
C CYS A 44 10.93 -14.49 -9.90
N VAL A 45 10.80 -13.69 -10.97
CA VAL A 45 11.91 -12.88 -11.51
C VAL A 45 12.39 -11.88 -10.46
N GLU A 46 11.48 -11.25 -9.74
CA GLU A 46 11.78 -10.28 -8.69
C GLU A 46 12.57 -10.90 -7.52
N ILE A 47 12.39 -12.18 -7.20
CA ILE A 47 13.26 -12.89 -6.24
C ILE A 47 14.72 -12.84 -6.71
N GLY A 48 14.95 -13.21 -7.97
CA GLY A 48 16.28 -13.22 -8.57
C GLY A 48 16.91 -11.83 -8.61
N ILE A 49 16.12 -10.80 -8.94
CA ILE A 49 16.56 -9.41 -8.94
C ILE A 49 16.96 -8.97 -7.52
N ASN A 50 16.14 -9.24 -6.51
CA ASN A 50 16.45 -8.87 -5.13
C ASN A 50 17.76 -9.53 -4.66
N VAL A 51 17.95 -10.83 -4.92
CA VAL A 51 19.21 -11.52 -4.60
C VAL A 51 20.40 -10.90 -5.33
N TRP A 52 20.24 -10.59 -6.62
CA TRP A 52 21.29 -9.95 -7.41
C TRP A 52 21.64 -8.56 -6.88
N VAL A 53 20.65 -7.72 -6.56
CA VAL A 53 20.85 -6.38 -5.99
C VAL A 53 21.60 -6.47 -4.66
N ILE A 54 21.19 -7.37 -3.75
CA ILE A 54 21.86 -7.57 -2.45
C ILE A 54 23.33 -7.92 -2.67
N GLN A 55 23.64 -8.81 -3.61
CA GLN A 55 25.00 -9.31 -3.82
C GLN A 55 25.89 -8.35 -4.60
N LYS A 56 25.34 -7.54 -5.51
CA LYS A 56 26.11 -6.76 -6.48
C LYS A 56 26.09 -5.26 -6.24
N VAL A 57 25.10 -4.74 -5.52
CA VAL A 57 24.99 -3.30 -5.25
C VAL A 57 25.40 -3.02 -3.81
N ALA A 58 26.24 -2.01 -3.63
CA ALA A 58 26.68 -1.59 -2.31
C ALA A 58 25.49 -1.08 -1.47
N TYR A 59 25.44 -1.52 -0.22
CA TYR A 59 24.51 -1.00 0.77
C TYR A 59 24.75 0.50 1.01
N THR A 60 23.68 1.26 1.18
CA THR A 60 23.75 2.70 1.44
C THR A 60 23.03 3.00 2.74
N GLU A 61 23.81 3.21 3.81
CA GLU A 61 23.29 3.58 5.11
C GLU A 61 22.64 4.98 5.06
N ILE A 62 21.42 5.08 5.56
CA ILE A 62 20.74 6.36 5.75
C ILE A 62 20.11 6.37 7.14
N ASP A 63 19.07 5.56 7.36
CA ASP A 63 18.30 5.59 8.60
C ASP A 63 18.38 4.29 9.41
N TRP A 64 18.96 3.20 8.90
CA TRP A 64 18.93 1.90 9.57
C TRP A 64 19.62 1.97 10.94
N LYS A 65 20.83 2.55 11.01
CA LYS A 65 21.52 2.75 12.28
C LYS A 65 20.71 3.61 13.25
N ALA A 66 20.17 4.72 12.77
CA ALA A 66 19.33 5.59 13.60
C ALA A 66 18.11 4.83 14.14
N TYR A 67 17.48 3.97 13.35
CA TYR A 67 16.39 3.12 13.82
C TYR A 67 16.82 2.14 14.90
N MET A 68 18.02 1.57 14.80
CA MET A 68 18.56 0.67 15.82
C MET A 68 18.84 1.42 17.12
N ASP A 69 19.47 2.60 17.05
CA ASP A 69 19.76 3.45 18.22
C ASP A 69 18.48 3.90 18.94
N GLU A 70 17.48 4.35 18.17
CA GLU A 70 16.19 4.78 18.69
C GLU A 70 15.48 3.66 19.47
N VAL A 71 15.54 2.45 18.93
CA VAL A 71 14.91 1.28 19.53
C VAL A 71 15.72 0.72 20.69
N GLU A 72 17.04 0.75 20.61
CA GLU A 72 17.94 0.39 21.71
C GLU A 72 17.66 1.25 22.94
N GLY A 73 17.42 2.56 22.76
CA GLY A 73 17.01 3.46 23.84
C GLY A 73 15.78 2.97 24.59
N VAL A 74 14.77 2.43 23.88
CA VAL A 74 13.56 1.85 24.48
C VAL A 74 13.86 0.52 25.18
N ILE A 75 14.66 -0.34 24.54
CA ILE A 75 15.09 -1.62 25.11
C ILE A 75 15.83 -1.41 26.44
N ASN A 76 16.62 -0.33 26.53
CA ASN A 76 17.36 0.08 27.74
C ASN A 76 16.47 0.79 28.78
N GLY A 77 15.16 0.89 28.56
CA GLY A 77 14.19 1.41 29.52
C GLY A 77 13.81 2.87 29.34
N THR A 78 14.21 3.53 28.26
CA THR A 78 13.81 4.91 27.97
C THR A 78 12.45 4.95 27.26
N TYR A 79 11.40 5.30 27.99
CA TYR A 79 10.04 5.43 27.43
C TYR A 79 9.61 6.89 27.17
N ASP A 80 10.48 7.87 27.44
CA ASP A 80 10.22 9.26 27.08
C ASP A 80 10.67 9.53 25.64
N TYR A 81 9.71 9.67 24.72
CA TYR A 81 9.95 9.96 23.30
C TYR A 81 10.77 11.22 23.03
N THR A 82 10.83 12.16 23.98
CA THR A 82 11.64 13.37 23.82
C THR A 82 13.15 13.10 23.94
N GLN A 83 13.52 11.96 24.52
CA GLN A 83 14.90 11.54 24.76
C GLN A 83 15.40 10.51 23.73
N LEU A 84 14.47 9.86 23.01
CA LEU A 84 14.78 8.87 21.97
C LEU A 84 15.23 9.57 20.69
N LYS A 85 16.46 9.27 20.25
CA LYS A 85 17.07 9.82 19.03
C LYS A 85 18.16 8.87 18.52
N GLY A 86 18.35 8.84 17.21
CA GLY A 86 19.50 8.24 16.55
C GLY A 86 20.36 9.29 15.86
N ASP A 87 21.33 8.82 15.08
CA ASP A 87 22.26 9.68 14.32
C ASP A 87 21.57 10.66 13.35
N THR A 88 20.41 10.29 12.81
CA THR A 88 19.67 11.13 11.85
C THR A 88 18.61 12.03 12.48
N GLY A 89 18.45 11.98 13.81
CA GLY A 89 17.56 12.85 14.55
C GLY A 89 16.67 12.13 15.58
N PRO A 90 15.65 12.82 16.09
CA PRO A 90 14.75 12.27 17.11
C PRO A 90 13.79 11.22 16.53
N LEU A 91 13.38 10.27 17.38
CA LEU A 91 12.34 9.29 17.05
C LEU A 91 11.01 10.00 16.78
N VAL A 92 10.48 9.79 15.58
CA VAL A 92 9.29 10.50 15.06
C VAL A 92 8.24 9.55 14.50
N TYR A 93 8.40 8.27 14.79
CA TYR A 93 7.51 7.22 14.36
C TYR A 93 6.69 6.73 15.55
N PRO A 94 5.41 6.34 15.38
CA PRO A 94 4.62 5.87 16.49
C PRO A 94 5.08 4.51 17.02
N ALA A 95 4.51 4.07 18.14
CA ALA A 95 4.98 2.91 18.90
C ALA A 95 5.07 1.59 18.12
N GLY A 96 4.26 1.41 17.07
CA GLY A 96 4.31 0.20 16.23
C GLY A 96 5.65 0.04 15.50
N PHE A 97 6.29 1.16 15.12
CA PHE A 97 7.65 1.15 14.60
C PHE A 97 8.62 0.56 15.61
N VAL A 98 8.58 1.08 16.85
CA VAL A 98 9.49 0.64 17.92
C VAL A 98 9.40 -0.88 18.10
N TYR A 99 8.20 -1.43 18.25
CA TYR A 99 8.05 -2.87 18.49
C TYR A 99 8.53 -3.74 17.32
N ILE A 100 8.20 -3.37 16.08
CA ILE A 100 8.62 -4.15 14.91
C ILE A 100 10.15 -4.06 14.74
N PHE A 101 10.72 -2.86 14.90
CA PHE A 101 12.16 -2.68 14.77
C PHE A 101 12.93 -3.25 15.97
N SER A 102 12.33 -3.40 17.16
CA SER A 102 12.92 -4.18 18.26
C SER A 102 13.08 -5.65 17.90
N VAL A 103 12.08 -6.24 17.23
CA VAL A 103 12.19 -7.62 16.74
C VAL A 103 13.31 -7.73 15.71
N LEU A 104 13.39 -6.78 14.78
CA LEU A 104 14.47 -6.75 13.79
C LEU A 104 15.85 -6.55 14.43
N TYR A 105 15.96 -5.68 15.43
CA TYR A 105 17.17 -5.45 16.21
C TYR A 105 17.71 -6.76 16.79
N TYR A 106 16.87 -7.54 17.48
CA TYR A 106 17.30 -8.83 18.04
C TYR A 106 17.65 -9.88 16.97
N ILE A 107 16.89 -9.97 15.89
CA ILE A 107 17.14 -10.94 14.81
C ILE A 107 18.46 -10.65 14.09
N THR A 108 18.81 -9.37 13.94
CA THR A 108 19.95 -8.91 13.13
C THR A 108 21.20 -8.67 13.94
N ASP A 109 21.33 -9.31 15.11
CA ASP A 109 22.47 -9.13 16.02
C ASP A 109 22.66 -7.65 16.38
N GLN A 110 21.60 -7.06 16.96
CA GLN A 110 21.56 -5.64 17.36
C GLN A 110 21.70 -4.67 16.16
N GLY A 111 21.26 -5.10 14.98
CA GLY A 111 21.37 -4.31 13.76
C GLY A 111 22.71 -4.40 13.03
N LEU A 112 23.69 -5.16 13.55
CA LEU A 112 25.02 -5.31 12.94
C LEU A 112 25.01 -6.20 11.70
N ASN A 113 24.12 -7.20 11.64
CA ASN A 113 23.99 -8.09 10.51
C ASN A 113 23.12 -7.48 9.40
N ILE A 114 23.69 -6.49 8.70
CA ILE A 114 23.03 -5.79 7.58
C ILE A 114 22.60 -6.77 6.50
N ARG A 115 23.40 -7.81 6.21
CA ARG A 115 23.09 -8.77 5.16
C ARG A 115 21.79 -9.53 5.46
N LEU A 116 21.60 -9.96 6.71
CA LEU A 116 20.36 -10.58 7.15
C LEU A 116 19.20 -9.59 7.07
N ALA A 117 19.40 -8.34 7.49
CA ALA A 117 18.39 -7.29 7.36
C ALA A 117 17.95 -7.10 5.89
N GLN A 118 18.89 -7.05 4.95
CA GLN A 118 18.58 -6.96 3.51
C GLN A 118 17.70 -8.11 3.01
N TYR A 119 17.94 -9.35 3.47
CA TYR A 119 17.08 -10.49 3.11
C TYR A 119 15.69 -10.42 3.75
N LEU A 120 15.58 -9.94 4.99
CA LEU A 120 14.28 -9.69 5.63
C LEU A 120 13.50 -8.63 4.86
N PHE A 121 14.15 -7.54 4.46
CA PHE A 121 13.51 -6.47 3.68
C PHE A 121 13.18 -6.90 2.25
N ALA A 122 13.98 -7.77 1.62
CA ALA A 122 13.61 -8.40 0.36
C ALA A 122 12.35 -9.27 0.52
N SER A 123 12.20 -9.95 1.66
CA SER A 123 10.97 -10.69 1.98
C SER A 123 9.76 -9.76 2.12
N PHE A 124 9.92 -8.62 2.80
CA PHE A 124 8.87 -7.59 2.90
C PHE A 124 8.49 -7.02 1.53
N TYR A 125 9.48 -6.80 0.66
CA TYR A 125 9.27 -6.37 -0.71
C TYR A 125 8.41 -7.39 -1.48
N LEU A 126 8.77 -8.68 -1.44
CA LEU A 126 8.06 -9.73 -2.16
C LEU A 126 6.62 -9.91 -1.64
N ILE A 127 6.40 -9.82 -0.33
CA ILE A 127 5.06 -9.84 0.27
C ILE A 127 4.25 -8.63 -0.21
N THR A 128 4.86 -7.44 -0.19
CA THR A 128 4.21 -6.21 -0.67
C THR A 128 3.79 -6.34 -2.14
N LEU A 129 4.70 -6.83 -2.99
CA LEU A 129 4.44 -7.04 -4.40
C LEU A 129 3.29 -8.03 -4.62
N PHE A 130 3.29 -9.15 -3.88
CA PHE A 130 2.20 -10.13 -3.91
C PHE A 130 0.85 -9.50 -3.54
N LEU A 131 0.81 -8.72 -2.45
CA LEU A 131 -0.41 -8.04 -2.00
C LEU A 131 -0.93 -7.05 -3.06
N VAL A 132 -0.04 -6.32 -3.72
CA VAL A 132 -0.38 -5.40 -4.81
C VAL A 132 -0.94 -6.16 -6.03
N PHE A 133 -0.29 -7.23 -6.46
CA PHE A 133 -0.80 -8.07 -7.55
C PHE A 133 -2.17 -8.66 -7.23
N ARG A 134 -2.39 -9.09 -5.98
CA ARG A 134 -3.68 -9.60 -5.52
C ARG A 134 -4.78 -8.54 -5.62
N ILE A 135 -4.51 -7.30 -5.24
CA ILE A 135 -5.47 -6.17 -5.38
C ILE A 135 -5.87 -5.99 -6.85
N TYR A 136 -4.90 -5.96 -7.77
CA TYR A 136 -5.19 -5.81 -9.19
C TYR A 136 -5.94 -7.02 -9.76
N HIS A 137 -5.57 -8.23 -9.35
CA HIS A 137 -6.28 -9.45 -9.73
C HIS A 137 -7.74 -9.45 -9.25
N ARG A 138 -7.99 -9.05 -7.99
CA ARG A 138 -9.34 -8.96 -7.42
C ARG A 138 -10.20 -7.91 -8.10
N THR A 139 -9.61 -6.77 -8.49
CA THR A 139 -10.35 -5.68 -9.13
C THR A 139 -10.66 -5.95 -10.61
N LYS A 140 -9.83 -6.75 -11.31
CA LYS A 140 -9.97 -7.10 -12.75
C LYS A 140 -10.11 -5.89 -13.68
N LYS A 141 -9.67 -4.69 -13.26
CA LYS A 141 -9.79 -3.45 -14.04
C LYS A 141 -8.55 -3.10 -14.84
N VAL A 142 -7.42 -3.72 -14.52
CA VAL A 142 -6.12 -3.34 -15.07
C VAL A 142 -5.58 -4.49 -15.93
N PRO A 143 -5.18 -4.22 -17.18
CA PRO A 143 -4.59 -5.23 -18.03
C PRO A 143 -3.23 -5.74 -17.50
N PRO A 144 -2.87 -7.02 -17.72
CA PRO A 144 -1.63 -7.62 -17.22
C PRO A 144 -0.34 -6.89 -17.60
N TYR A 145 -0.26 -6.24 -18.77
CA TYR A 145 0.96 -5.54 -19.20
C TYR A 145 1.38 -4.41 -18.23
N VAL A 146 0.43 -3.85 -17.45
CA VAL A 146 0.75 -2.80 -16.48
C VAL A 146 1.65 -3.34 -15.36
N PHE A 147 1.57 -4.64 -15.05
CA PHE A 147 2.38 -5.24 -14.00
C PHE A 147 3.86 -5.25 -14.36
N PHE A 148 4.17 -5.32 -15.65
CA PHE A 148 5.54 -5.17 -16.14
C PHE A 148 6.10 -3.79 -15.77
N PHE A 149 5.34 -2.70 -15.98
CA PHE A 149 5.78 -1.37 -15.58
C PHE A 149 5.89 -1.22 -14.06
N VAL A 150 4.97 -1.83 -13.30
CA VAL A 150 5.04 -1.84 -11.83
C VAL A 150 6.33 -2.51 -11.33
N CYS A 151 6.81 -3.57 -11.98
CA CYS A 151 8.05 -4.24 -11.59
C CYS A 151 9.29 -3.54 -12.15
N CYS A 152 9.31 -3.30 -13.47
CA CYS A 152 10.50 -2.83 -14.18
C CYS A 152 10.79 -1.33 -14.01
N ALA A 153 9.80 -0.49 -13.72
CA ALA A 153 10.03 0.93 -13.43
C ALA A 153 10.42 1.19 -11.96
N SER A 154 10.51 0.14 -11.14
CA SER A 154 10.64 0.22 -9.67
C SER A 154 12.07 0.17 -9.15
N TYR A 155 13.04 0.71 -9.89
CA TYR A 155 14.44 0.83 -9.43
C TYR A 155 14.53 1.50 -8.04
N ARG A 156 13.73 2.56 -7.83
CA ARG A 156 13.69 3.27 -6.55
C ARG A 156 13.16 2.40 -5.41
N ILE A 157 12.25 1.47 -5.69
CA ILE A 157 11.65 0.62 -4.65
C ILE A 157 12.67 -0.38 -4.12
N HIS A 158 13.47 -0.99 -5.00
CA HIS A 158 14.60 -1.84 -4.59
C HIS A 158 15.56 -1.10 -3.66
N SER A 159 15.86 0.16 -4.00
CA SER A 159 16.72 0.99 -3.16
C SER A 159 16.09 1.29 -1.79
N ILE A 160 14.80 1.62 -1.74
CA ILE A 160 14.06 1.92 -0.50
C ILE A 160 13.99 0.69 0.42
N PHE A 161 13.61 -0.47 -0.12
CA PHE A 161 13.45 -1.69 0.65
C PHE A 161 14.81 -2.26 1.05
N VAL A 162 15.70 -2.52 0.09
CA VAL A 162 16.82 -3.44 0.29
C VAL A 162 18.17 -2.74 0.45
N LEU A 163 18.34 -1.53 -0.09
CA LEU A 163 19.61 -0.81 0.02
C LEU A 163 19.64 0.21 1.15
N ARG A 164 18.48 0.62 1.67
CA ARG A 164 18.34 1.65 2.73
C ARG A 164 17.56 1.17 3.96
N LEU A 165 16.80 0.09 3.84
CA LEU A 165 16.06 -0.54 4.94
C LEU A 165 15.08 0.42 5.66
N PHE A 166 14.39 1.28 4.89
CA PHE A 166 13.48 2.28 5.45
C PHE A 166 12.26 1.67 6.14
N ASN A 167 11.64 2.40 7.06
CA ASN A 167 10.41 1.93 7.70
C ASN A 167 9.14 1.98 6.82
N ASP A 168 9.12 2.81 5.77
CA ASP A 168 8.00 2.90 4.81
C ASP A 168 7.58 1.54 4.24
N PRO A 169 8.51 0.68 3.75
CA PRO A 169 8.26 -0.73 3.43
C PRO A 169 7.28 -1.46 4.35
N VAL A 170 7.56 -1.45 5.65
CA VAL A 170 6.77 -2.18 6.65
C VAL A 170 5.37 -1.57 6.76
N ALA A 171 5.28 -0.24 6.85
CA ALA A 171 4.00 0.46 6.94
C ALA A 171 3.12 0.20 5.69
N MET A 172 3.71 0.27 4.49
CA MET A 172 2.99 0.05 3.24
C MET A 172 2.58 -1.41 3.05
N MET A 173 3.41 -2.37 3.48
CA MET A 173 3.06 -3.79 3.47
C MET A 173 1.80 -4.06 4.31
N LEU A 174 1.74 -3.52 5.53
CA LEU A 174 0.57 -3.64 6.42
C LEU A 174 -0.67 -2.96 5.81
N LEU A 175 -0.50 -1.76 5.23
CA LEU A 175 -1.58 -1.06 4.54
C LEU A 175 -2.14 -1.87 3.36
N PHE A 176 -1.30 -2.42 2.48
CA PHE A 176 -1.79 -3.26 1.37
C PHE A 176 -2.42 -4.56 1.86
N GLY A 177 -1.95 -5.10 2.99
CA GLY A 177 -2.62 -6.20 3.68
C GLY A 177 -4.03 -5.81 4.13
N ALA A 178 -4.19 -4.63 4.73
CA ALA A 178 -5.48 -4.11 5.17
C ALA A 178 -6.45 -3.94 4.00
N VAL A 179 -5.98 -3.40 2.87
CA VAL A 179 -6.78 -3.27 1.63
C VAL A 179 -7.22 -4.64 1.13
N ASN A 180 -6.32 -5.64 1.11
CA ASN A 180 -6.68 -6.99 0.70
C ASN A 180 -7.78 -7.61 1.59
N LEU A 181 -7.67 -7.47 2.91
CA LEU A 181 -8.70 -7.95 3.85
C LEU A 181 -10.05 -7.26 3.61
N ILE A 182 -10.05 -5.95 3.37
CA ILE A 182 -11.26 -5.19 3.06
C ILE A 182 -11.88 -5.65 1.73
N LEU A 183 -11.08 -5.92 0.69
CA LEU A 183 -11.55 -6.46 -0.59
C LEU A 183 -12.19 -7.85 -0.47
N ASP A 184 -11.87 -8.59 0.60
CA ASP A 184 -12.46 -9.88 0.93
C ASP A 184 -13.54 -9.79 2.00
N ALA A 185 -14.05 -8.58 2.28
CA ALA A 185 -15.07 -8.30 3.28
C ALA A 185 -14.68 -8.64 4.75
N HIS A 186 -13.39 -8.78 5.04
CA HIS A 186 -12.87 -8.93 6.41
C HIS A 186 -12.62 -7.56 7.06
N TRP A 187 -13.67 -6.75 7.18
CA TRP A 187 -13.60 -5.32 7.53
C TRP A 187 -12.94 -5.02 8.87
N THR A 188 -13.26 -5.79 9.92
CA THR A 188 -12.70 -5.57 11.27
C THR A 188 -11.20 -5.83 11.30
N LEU A 189 -10.75 -6.93 10.69
CA LEU A 189 -9.33 -7.26 10.57
C LEU A 189 -8.60 -6.25 9.67
N GLY A 190 -9.24 -5.81 8.58
CA GLY A 190 -8.71 -4.75 7.73
C GLY A 190 -8.52 -3.44 8.49
N CYS A 191 -9.47 -3.02 9.32
CA CYS A 191 -9.34 -1.83 10.17
C CYS A 191 -8.24 -2.01 11.23
N ALA A 192 -8.16 -3.18 11.86
CA ALA A 192 -7.10 -3.48 12.82
C ALA A 192 -5.71 -3.38 12.18
N LEU A 193 -5.53 -4.03 11.02
CA LEU A 193 -4.26 -4.03 10.29
C LEU A 193 -3.92 -2.64 9.72
N TYR A 194 -4.93 -1.86 9.32
CA TYR A 194 -4.75 -0.46 8.95
C TYR A 194 -4.24 0.37 10.14
N SER A 195 -4.80 0.17 11.35
CA SER A 195 -4.31 0.85 12.54
C SER A 195 -2.86 0.45 12.86
N LEU A 196 -2.50 -0.83 12.71
CA LEU A 196 -1.11 -1.26 12.83
C LEU A 196 -0.18 -0.58 11.81
N ALA A 197 -0.64 -0.35 10.57
CA ALA A 197 0.13 0.39 9.58
C ALA A 197 0.37 1.85 10.01
N VAL A 198 -0.67 2.51 10.54
CA VAL A 198 -0.57 3.87 11.11
C VAL A 198 0.40 3.93 12.28
N SER A 199 0.43 2.90 13.15
CA SER A 199 1.36 2.89 14.28
C SER A 199 2.82 2.67 13.88
N VAL A 200 3.11 2.26 12.65
CA VAL A 200 4.49 2.23 12.11
C VAL A 200 4.86 3.56 11.49
N LYS A 201 3.97 4.15 10.69
CA LYS A 201 4.24 5.45 10.06
C LYS A 201 2.98 6.29 9.95
N MET A 202 3.04 7.49 10.53
CA MET A 202 1.90 8.40 10.59
C MET A 202 1.34 8.79 9.22
N ASN A 203 2.15 8.78 8.16
CA ASN A 203 1.72 9.13 6.79
C ASN A 203 0.59 8.23 6.27
N VAL A 204 0.44 7.01 6.82
CA VAL A 204 -0.67 6.12 6.48
C VAL A 204 -2.02 6.72 6.88
N MET A 205 -2.08 7.68 7.81
CA MET A 205 -3.30 8.42 8.14
C MET A 205 -3.92 9.15 6.94
N LEU A 206 -3.13 9.47 5.91
CA LEU A 206 -3.65 10.09 4.68
C LEU A 206 -4.67 9.21 3.95
N PHE A 207 -4.71 7.91 4.22
CA PHE A 207 -5.71 6.98 3.69
C PHE A 207 -7.02 6.96 4.53
N ALA A 208 -7.03 7.57 5.72
CA ALA A 208 -8.17 7.55 6.64
C ALA A 208 -9.47 8.13 6.04
N PRO A 209 -9.45 9.24 5.26
CA PRO A 209 -10.67 9.73 4.62
C PRO A 209 -11.28 8.71 3.65
N GLY A 210 -10.44 7.99 2.89
CA GLY A 210 -10.87 6.93 1.99
C GLY A 210 -11.47 5.74 2.74
N LEU A 211 -10.81 5.30 3.82
CA LEU A 211 -11.30 4.23 4.69
C LEU A 211 -12.64 4.60 5.35
N LEU A 212 -12.76 5.82 5.89
CA LEU A 212 -14.00 6.31 6.48
C LEU A 212 -15.13 6.33 5.46
N PHE A 213 -14.85 6.81 4.24
CA PHE A 213 -15.84 6.84 3.17
C PHE A 213 -16.37 5.45 2.84
N ILE A 214 -15.51 4.44 2.70
CA ILE A 214 -15.95 3.07 2.39
C ILE A 214 -16.68 2.41 3.55
N LEU A 215 -16.28 2.67 4.81
CA LEU A 215 -16.97 2.15 5.99
C LEU A 215 -18.38 2.74 6.13
N LEU A 216 -18.52 4.06 5.97
CA LEU A 216 -19.84 4.70 5.97
C LEU A 216 -20.69 4.22 4.78
N SER A 217 -20.08 4.04 3.62
CA SER A 217 -20.76 3.50 2.44
C SER A 217 -21.25 2.08 2.64
N GLU A 218 -20.51 1.23 3.34
CA GLU A 218 -20.88 -0.16 3.57
C GLU A 218 -21.82 -0.35 4.75
N PHE A 219 -21.62 0.39 5.85
CA PHE A 219 -22.24 0.09 7.15
C PHE A 219 -23.11 1.21 7.73
N GLY A 220 -23.00 2.45 7.22
CA GLY A 220 -23.59 3.62 7.87
C GLY A 220 -22.84 4.03 9.15
N LEU A 221 -23.34 5.04 9.87
CA LEU A 221 -22.60 5.65 10.98
C LEU A 221 -22.45 4.71 12.19
N ILE A 222 -23.56 4.15 12.68
CA ILE A 222 -23.61 3.40 13.95
C ILE A 222 -22.69 2.18 13.91
N LYS A 223 -22.72 1.41 12.81
CA LYS A 223 -21.90 0.21 12.65
C LYS A 223 -20.44 0.53 12.32
N THR A 224 -20.14 1.73 11.82
CA THR A 224 -18.76 2.20 11.58
C THR A 224 -18.04 2.54 12.88
N LEU A 225 -18.74 3.12 13.88
CA LEU A 225 -18.15 3.55 15.15
C LEU A 225 -17.32 2.45 15.84
N PRO A 226 -17.80 1.20 16.03
CA PRO A 226 -16.98 0.14 16.64
C PRO A 226 -15.66 -0.14 15.92
N ARG A 227 -15.60 -0.02 14.58
CA ARG A 227 -14.35 -0.24 13.82
C ARG A 227 -13.38 0.92 14.02
N LEU A 228 -13.87 2.15 14.10
CA LEU A 228 -13.04 3.31 14.41
C LEU A 228 -12.52 3.25 15.85
N THR A 229 -13.39 2.85 16.79
CA THR A 229 -13.00 2.63 18.19
C THR A 229 -11.92 1.56 18.30
N LEU A 230 -12.03 0.46 17.54
CA LEU A 230 -10.99 -0.57 17.48
C LEU A 230 -9.64 0.02 17.01
N CYS A 231 -9.64 0.83 15.94
CA CYS A 231 -8.42 1.49 15.49
C CYS A 231 -7.79 2.35 16.59
N ALA A 232 -8.60 3.14 17.31
CA ALA A 232 -8.15 3.99 18.40
C ALA A 232 -7.59 3.17 19.59
N ILE A 233 -8.27 2.08 19.97
CA ILE A 233 -7.81 1.18 21.04
C ILE A 233 -6.43 0.61 20.70
N ILE A 234 -6.21 0.17 19.45
CA ILE A 234 -4.90 -0.34 19.02
C ILE A 234 -3.80 0.72 19.19
N GLN A 235 -4.06 1.98 18.80
CA GLN A 235 -3.09 3.06 18.99
C GLN A 235 -2.80 3.32 20.48
N LEU A 236 -3.84 3.34 21.32
CA LEU A 236 -3.69 3.54 22.76
C LEU A 236 -2.91 2.40 23.42
N VAL A 237 -3.22 1.15 23.09
CA VAL A 237 -2.54 -0.03 23.64
C VAL A 237 -1.07 -0.04 23.25
N LEU A 238 -0.76 0.18 21.96
CA LEU A 238 0.63 0.23 21.51
C LEU A 238 1.39 1.41 22.12
N GLY A 239 0.75 2.58 22.20
CA GLY A 239 1.36 3.79 22.76
C GLY A 239 1.43 3.81 24.29
N LEU A 240 0.75 2.88 24.99
CA LEU A 240 0.52 2.96 26.43
C LEU A 240 1.79 3.19 27.27
N PRO A 241 2.90 2.45 27.07
CA PRO A 241 4.10 2.65 27.88
C PRO A 241 4.65 4.07 27.79
N PHE A 242 4.61 4.66 26.60
CA PHE A 242 5.12 6.00 26.33
C PHE A 242 4.15 7.09 26.80
N LEU A 243 2.84 6.84 26.65
CA LEU A 243 1.78 7.71 27.14
C LEU A 243 1.75 7.82 28.66
N LEU A 244 2.13 6.77 29.39
CA LEU A 244 2.21 6.79 30.86
C LEU A 244 3.39 7.62 31.38
N VAL A 245 4.49 7.70 30.63
CA VAL A 245 5.70 8.44 31.04
C VAL A 245 5.64 9.90 30.60
N ASN A 246 5.36 10.17 29.32
CA ASN A 246 5.28 11.53 28.80
C ASN A 246 4.26 11.60 27.64
N PRO A 247 2.95 11.76 27.93
CA PRO A 247 1.93 11.74 26.90
C PRO A 247 2.07 12.87 25.87
N LEU A 248 2.45 14.08 26.30
CA LEU A 248 2.69 15.20 25.39
C LEU A 248 3.92 14.94 24.51
N GLY A 249 5.00 14.40 25.08
CA GLY A 249 6.21 14.02 24.35
C GLY A 249 5.91 12.97 23.28
N TYR A 250 5.16 11.91 23.63
CA TYR A 250 4.75 10.90 22.67
C TYR A 250 3.90 11.49 21.53
N MET A 251 2.84 12.23 21.85
CA MET A 251 1.92 12.75 20.83
C MET A 251 2.59 13.75 19.88
N THR A 252 3.46 14.63 20.40
CA THR A 252 4.14 15.64 19.57
C THR A 252 5.26 15.06 18.71
N ARG A 253 5.92 13.98 19.14
CA ARG A 253 6.98 13.32 18.38
C ARG A 253 6.43 12.30 17.39
N ALA A 254 5.58 11.38 17.84
CA ALA A 254 5.04 10.29 17.03
C ALA A 254 4.08 10.77 15.93
N PHE A 255 3.35 11.86 16.20
CA PHE A 255 2.36 12.44 15.29
C PHE A 255 2.65 13.94 15.05
N ASP A 256 3.88 14.23 14.64
CA ASP A 256 4.37 15.59 14.40
C ASP A 256 3.74 16.22 13.13
N LEU A 257 2.54 16.80 13.29
CA LEU A 257 1.84 17.55 12.23
C LEU A 257 2.45 18.93 11.97
N GLY A 258 3.36 19.40 12.84
CA GLY A 258 4.00 20.71 12.74
C GLY A 258 5.31 20.70 11.95
N ARG A 259 5.85 19.50 11.67
CA ARG A 259 7.09 19.31 10.93
C ARG A 259 7.06 19.99 9.56
N GLN A 260 8.09 20.79 9.31
CA GLN A 260 8.32 21.38 7.99
C GLN A 260 9.36 20.57 7.23
N PHE A 261 9.12 20.37 5.94
CA PHE A 261 10.14 19.81 5.06
C PHE A 261 11.23 20.84 4.84
N LEU A 262 12.49 20.43 4.84
CA LEU A 262 13.60 21.32 4.51
C LEU A 262 13.71 21.43 2.98
N PHE A 263 13.99 22.63 2.49
CA PHE A 263 14.07 22.89 1.05
C PHE A 263 15.24 22.16 0.37
N GLU A 264 16.31 21.85 1.11
CA GLU A 264 17.44 21.06 0.60
C GLU A 264 17.04 19.62 0.22
N TRP A 265 16.05 19.04 0.89
CA TRP A 265 15.60 17.66 0.66
C TRP A 265 14.43 17.55 -0.33
N THR A 266 13.87 18.68 -0.80
CA THR A 266 12.76 18.62 -1.76
C THR A 266 13.24 18.32 -3.17
N VAL A 267 12.80 17.17 -3.71
CA VAL A 267 13.04 16.79 -5.10
C VAL A 267 11.94 17.35 -6.00
N ASN A 268 10.67 17.18 -5.59
CA ASN A 268 9.52 17.54 -6.42
C ASN A 268 9.25 19.05 -6.47
N TRP A 269 9.66 19.80 -5.44
CA TRP A 269 9.43 21.25 -5.35
C TRP A 269 10.71 22.06 -5.58
N ARG A 270 11.77 21.45 -6.11
CA ARG A 270 13.06 22.13 -6.35
C ARG A 270 12.96 23.27 -7.36
N PHE A 271 11.90 23.30 -8.17
CA PHE A 271 11.61 24.38 -9.11
C PHE A 271 11.05 25.64 -8.44
N LEU A 272 10.58 25.55 -7.19
CA LEU A 272 10.08 26.70 -6.44
C LEU A 272 11.23 27.43 -5.72
N PRO A 273 11.16 28.76 -5.60
CA PRO A 273 11.97 29.51 -4.66
C PRO A 273 11.79 29.02 -3.22
N GLU A 274 12.86 29.05 -2.43
CA GLU A 274 12.89 28.56 -1.04
C GLU A 274 11.92 29.33 -0.13
N ASP A 275 11.80 30.65 -0.33
CA ASP A 275 10.88 31.52 0.40
C ASP A 275 9.42 31.14 0.16
N ILE A 276 9.07 30.73 -1.06
CA ILE A 276 7.73 30.23 -1.39
C ILE A 276 7.52 28.85 -0.78
N PHE A 277 8.51 27.96 -0.89
CA PHE A 277 8.41 26.61 -0.33
C PHE A 277 8.21 26.62 1.19
N LEU A 278 8.93 27.48 1.92
CA LEU A 278 8.81 27.59 3.38
C LEU A 278 7.60 28.44 3.83
N SER A 279 6.89 29.08 2.90
CA SER A 279 5.74 29.94 3.21
C SER A 279 4.57 29.15 3.81
N ARG A 280 4.06 29.63 4.96
CA ARG A 280 2.86 29.07 5.60
C ARG A 280 1.62 29.16 4.69
N TYR A 281 1.52 30.23 3.90
CA TYR A 281 0.42 30.39 2.95
C TYR A 281 0.44 29.31 1.88
N PHE A 282 1.63 28.98 1.36
CA PHE A 282 1.81 27.93 0.37
C PHE A 282 1.39 26.56 0.93
N HIS A 283 1.84 26.20 2.13
CA HIS A 283 1.42 24.96 2.80
C HIS A 283 -0.10 24.88 3.03
N LEU A 284 -0.74 25.98 3.44
CA LEU A 284 -2.20 26.04 3.62
C LEU A 284 -2.95 25.90 2.30
N VAL A 285 -2.46 26.51 1.22
CA VAL A 285 -3.04 26.36 -0.13
C VAL A 285 -2.96 24.91 -0.60
N LEU A 286 -1.82 24.24 -0.40
CA LEU A 286 -1.66 22.81 -0.73
C LEU A 286 -2.65 21.94 0.07
N LEU A 287 -2.79 22.20 1.37
CA LEU A 287 -3.74 21.49 2.22
C LEU A 287 -5.18 21.70 1.74
N PHE A 288 -5.57 22.95 1.46
CA PHE A 288 -6.89 23.28 0.94
C PHE A 288 -7.15 22.58 -0.41
N ALA A 289 -6.20 22.63 -1.35
CA ALA A 289 -6.30 21.99 -2.65
C ALA A 289 -6.49 20.46 -2.51
N HIS A 290 -5.76 19.84 -1.58
CA HIS A 290 -5.91 18.42 -1.27
C HIS A 290 -7.32 18.09 -0.73
N LEU A 291 -7.78 18.82 0.29
CA LEU A 291 -9.11 18.62 0.89
C LEU A 291 -10.24 18.88 -0.12
N ALA A 292 -10.12 19.93 -0.93
CA ALA A 292 -11.07 20.24 -2.00
C ALA A 292 -11.12 19.13 -3.05
N THR A 293 -9.97 18.56 -3.41
CA THR A 293 -9.90 17.43 -4.34
C THR A 293 -10.60 16.20 -3.76
N LEU A 294 -10.30 15.83 -2.50
CA LEU A 294 -10.97 14.73 -1.82
C LEU A 294 -12.49 14.93 -1.76
N LEU A 295 -12.94 16.14 -1.44
CA LEU A 295 -14.36 16.47 -1.41
C LEU A 295 -15.00 16.35 -2.81
N CYS A 296 -14.34 16.85 -3.85
CA CYS A 296 -14.82 16.74 -5.22
C CYS A 296 -14.98 15.27 -5.64
N PHE A 297 -13.99 14.42 -5.32
CA PHE A 297 -14.07 12.98 -5.58
C PHE A 297 -15.18 12.30 -4.76
N ALA A 298 -15.31 12.63 -3.48
CA ALA A 298 -16.37 12.12 -2.63
C ALA A 298 -17.77 12.47 -3.17
N LEU A 299 -17.98 13.70 -3.64
CA LEU A 299 -19.26 14.19 -4.14
C LEU A 299 -19.60 13.70 -5.55
N ARG A 300 -18.61 13.64 -6.45
CA ARG A 300 -18.84 13.38 -7.88
C ARG A 300 -18.50 11.96 -8.33
N ARG A 301 -17.48 11.33 -7.76
CA ARG A 301 -16.91 10.09 -8.31
C ARG A 301 -17.12 8.86 -7.45
N TRP A 302 -17.01 8.99 -6.13
CA TRP A 302 -17.14 7.88 -5.18
C TRP A 302 -18.59 7.64 -4.76
N LYS A 303 -19.40 8.70 -4.77
CA LYS A 303 -20.83 8.63 -4.50
C LYS A 303 -21.56 7.80 -5.55
N ARG A 304 -22.46 6.91 -5.11
CA ARG A 304 -23.43 6.24 -6.01
C ARG A 304 -24.37 7.28 -6.62
N SER A 305 -24.52 7.24 -7.94
CA SER A 305 -25.38 8.16 -8.70
C SER A 305 -26.78 8.26 -8.08
N GLY A 306 -27.21 9.47 -7.71
CA GLY A 306 -28.57 9.77 -7.22
C GLY A 306 -28.81 9.77 -5.71
N SER A 307 -27.83 9.40 -4.86
CA SER A 307 -28.00 9.51 -3.40
C SER A 307 -27.73 10.95 -2.90
N ASN A 308 -28.07 11.30 -1.66
CA ASN A 308 -27.55 12.51 -0.99
C ASN A 308 -26.34 12.14 -0.12
N VAL A 309 -25.42 13.07 0.16
CA VAL A 309 -24.25 12.80 1.03
C VAL A 309 -24.70 12.33 2.41
N TRP A 310 -25.79 12.92 2.91
CA TRP A 310 -26.45 12.54 4.15
C TRP A 310 -26.95 11.09 4.18
N ALA A 311 -27.15 10.46 3.02
CA ALA A 311 -27.53 9.05 2.95
C ALA A 311 -26.40 8.11 3.39
N LEU A 312 -25.13 8.56 3.39
CA LEU A 312 -24.00 7.77 3.90
C LEU A 312 -24.07 7.55 5.41
N PHE A 313 -24.72 8.46 6.15
CA PHE A 313 -24.88 8.32 7.60
C PHE A 313 -25.99 7.35 7.99
N LYS A 314 -26.99 7.17 7.11
CA LYS A 314 -28.10 6.24 7.32
C LYS A 314 -27.65 4.78 7.19
N ASP A 315 -28.35 3.88 7.87
CA ASP A 315 -28.13 2.43 7.72
C ASP A 315 -28.37 2.06 6.24
N PRO A 316 -27.51 1.20 5.64
CA PRO A 316 -27.72 0.68 4.30
C PRO A 316 -29.14 0.21 3.98
N SER A 317 -29.86 -0.36 4.97
CA SER A 317 -31.24 -0.84 4.80
C SER A 317 -32.27 0.29 4.57
N GLU A 318 -31.99 1.51 5.04
CA GLU A 318 -32.88 2.68 4.94
C GLU A 318 -32.61 3.51 3.68
N ARG A 319 -31.62 3.13 2.88
CA ARG A 319 -31.24 3.87 1.67
C ARG A 319 -32.20 3.49 0.55
N LYS A 320 -32.72 4.50 -0.16
CA LYS A 320 -33.59 4.28 -1.32
C LYS A 320 -32.90 3.29 -2.29
N PRO A 321 -33.56 2.17 -2.65
CA PRO A 321 -33.02 1.23 -3.61
C PRO A 321 -32.83 1.92 -4.97
N MET A 322 -31.88 1.41 -5.74
CA MET A 322 -31.43 1.99 -6.99
C MET A 322 -32.61 2.07 -7.98
N THR A 323 -32.92 3.26 -8.49
CA THR A 323 -33.55 3.36 -9.81
C THR A 323 -32.43 3.09 -10.80
N GLN A 324 -32.36 1.88 -11.32
CA GLN A 324 -31.40 1.53 -12.36
C GLN A 324 -31.62 2.50 -13.52
N LYS A 325 -30.69 3.43 -13.76
CA LYS A 325 -30.70 4.20 -15.00
C LYS A 325 -30.47 3.18 -16.11
N LEU A 326 -31.55 2.81 -16.80
CA LEU A 326 -31.48 2.05 -18.04
C LEU A 326 -30.48 2.78 -18.95
N SER A 327 -29.33 2.16 -19.22
CA SER A 327 -28.45 2.62 -20.31
C SER A 327 -29.23 2.52 -21.62
N ALA A 328 -28.93 3.37 -22.60
CA ALA A 328 -29.50 3.27 -23.94
C ALA A 328 -29.30 1.85 -24.52
N ASP A 329 -28.21 1.17 -24.16
CA ASP A 329 -27.91 -0.21 -24.55
C ASP A 329 -28.97 -1.22 -24.05
N HIS A 330 -29.58 -0.97 -22.89
CA HIS A 330 -30.65 -1.80 -22.36
C HIS A 330 -31.98 -1.59 -23.11
N ILE A 331 -32.18 -0.42 -23.72
CA ILE A 331 -33.37 -0.09 -24.50
C ILE A 331 -33.31 -0.76 -25.89
N PHE A 332 -32.13 -0.81 -26.52
CA PHE A 332 -31.94 -1.48 -27.82
C PHE A 332 -32.10 -3.00 -27.73
N CYS A 333 -31.68 -3.63 -26.63
CA CYS A 333 -31.78 -5.09 -26.48
C CYS A 333 -33.24 -5.57 -26.30
N VAL A 334 -34.12 -4.72 -25.75
CA VAL A 334 -35.55 -5.04 -25.60
C VAL A 334 -36.34 -4.79 -26.89
N SER A 335 -35.91 -3.85 -27.74
CA SER A 335 -36.60 -3.58 -29.01
C SER A 335 -36.30 -4.60 -30.11
N GLN A 336 -35.17 -5.32 -30.06
CA GLN A 336 -34.83 -6.36 -31.05
C GLN A 336 -35.42 -7.76 -30.73
N SER A 337 -36.01 -7.96 -29.54
CA SER A 337 -36.68 -9.22 -29.17
C SER A 337 -38.16 -9.28 -29.62
N LYS A 338 -38.67 -8.25 -30.28
CA LYS A 338 -40.02 -8.22 -30.87
C LYS A 338 -39.95 -7.84 -32.35
N SER A 339 -39.48 -8.75 -33.18
CA SER A 339 -39.89 -8.83 -34.59
C SER A 339 -39.93 -10.28 -35.03
#